data_AF-A0A955V3Q6-F1
#
_entry.id   AF-A0A955V3Q6-F1
#
_cell.length_a   1.000
_cell.length_b   1.000
_cell.length_c   1.000
_cell.angle_alpha   90.00
_cell.angle_beta   90.00
_cell.angle_gamma   90.00
#
_symmetry.space_group_name_H-M   'P 1'
#
loop_
_entity.id
_entity.type
_entity.pdbx_description
1 polymer ?
#
loop_
_entity_poly.entity_id
_entity_poly.type
_entity_poly.pdbx_seq_one_letter_code
_entity_poly.pdbx_strand_id
1 'polypeptide(L)'
;MNRVFAHLVTGVAVASLTLFAVGCGKKEEPKPETTPPPATETTPPPAEADTTEPVAEADTAAPVEADSAEPAAAPDAEAAAAPESEAAAAADAEAAAAMPEEYIQFHIMHQDAAKGPVDGHFETFELKAANTDLEHPENAMAKIAIDISSIKTGVDKRDGHLKSADFFDA
;
A
#
# COMPACT_ATOMS: atom_id res chain seq x y z
N MET A 1 44.60 -44.18 13.45
CA MET A 1 44.19 -45.49 12.95
C MET A 1 42.90 -45.34 12.13
N ASN A 2 42.95 -45.78 10.87
CA ASN A 2 41.91 -46.33 9.97
C ASN A 2 40.46 -45.79 10.04
N ARG A 3 39.99 -45.08 9.01
CA ARG A 3 39.18 -45.57 7.84
C ARG A 3 37.80 -46.11 8.27
N VAL A 4 36.67 -45.67 7.72
CA VAL A 4 36.19 -46.08 6.38
C VAL A 4 35.16 -45.08 5.82
N PHE A 5 35.35 -44.76 4.55
CA PHE A 5 34.42 -44.13 3.60
C PHE A 5 33.14 -44.97 3.41
N ALA A 6 31.98 -44.34 3.39
CA ALA A 6 30.78 -44.90 2.75
C ALA A 6 30.16 -43.85 1.83
N HIS A 7 30.57 -43.90 0.55
CA HIS A 7 29.84 -43.32 -0.56
C HIS A 7 28.47 -44.01 -0.65
N LEU A 8 27.38 -43.26 -0.51
CA LEU A 8 26.07 -43.71 -0.95
C LEU A 8 25.72 -42.98 -2.25
N VAL A 9 26.01 -43.65 -3.36
CA VAL A 9 25.56 -43.28 -4.71
C VAL A 9 24.09 -43.70 -4.81
N THR A 10 23.20 -42.71 -4.92
CA THR A 10 21.78 -42.91 -5.30
C THR A 10 21.57 -41.94 -6.46
N GLY A 11 21.64 -42.36 -7.72
CA GLY A 11 20.64 -43.21 -8.37
C GLY A 11 19.69 -42.30 -9.16
N VAL A 12 20.15 -41.75 -10.29
CA VAL A 12 19.32 -40.94 -11.20
C VAL A 12 18.40 -41.89 -11.96
N ALA A 13 17.13 -41.94 -11.59
CA ALA A 13 16.09 -42.62 -12.35
C ALA A 13 15.55 -41.68 -13.42
N VAL A 14 15.90 -41.94 -14.69
CA VAL A 14 15.28 -41.29 -15.85
C VAL A 14 13.96 -42.01 -16.13
N ALA A 15 12.86 -41.46 -15.63
CA ALA A 15 11.52 -41.92 -15.99
C ALA A 15 11.13 -41.32 -17.34
N SER A 16 11.10 -42.17 -18.37
CA SER A 16 10.62 -41.81 -19.71
C SER A 16 9.09 -41.75 -19.68
N LEU A 17 8.53 -40.54 -19.71
CA LEU A 17 7.09 -40.30 -19.71
C LEU A 17 6.56 -40.38 -21.16
N THR A 18 5.72 -41.39 -21.41
CA THR A 18 5.04 -41.59 -22.69
C THR A 18 3.84 -40.66 -22.78
N LEU A 19 3.82 -39.82 -23.82
CA LEU A 19 2.76 -38.87 -24.14
C LEU A 19 1.52 -39.63 -24.68
N PHE A 20 0.41 -39.61 -23.94
CA PHE A 20 -0.89 -40.04 -24.48
C PHE A 20 -1.63 -38.84 -25.08
N ALA A 21 -2.06 -39.01 -26.32
CA ALA A 21 -2.75 -37.99 -27.10
C ALA A 21 -4.20 -37.76 -26.62
N VAL A 22 -4.54 -36.48 -26.66
CA VAL A 22 -5.81 -35.77 -26.49
C VAL A 22 -7.04 -36.50 -27.03
N GLY A 23 -8.08 -36.61 -26.20
CA GLY A 23 -9.46 -36.82 -26.61
C GLY A 23 -10.32 -35.59 -26.26
N CYS A 24 -10.87 -34.93 -27.28
CA CYS A 24 -11.80 -33.80 -27.13
C CYS A 24 -13.13 -34.27 -26.50
N GLY A 25 -13.30 -34.03 -25.20
CA GLY A 25 -14.59 -34.15 -24.51
C GLY A 25 -15.32 -32.81 -24.50
N LYS A 26 -16.32 -32.66 -25.36
CA LYS A 26 -17.24 -31.52 -25.42
C LYS A 26 -18.11 -31.55 -24.16
N LYS A 27 -17.88 -30.62 -23.21
CA LYS A 27 -18.66 -30.53 -21.97
C LYS A 27 -19.76 -29.49 -22.17
N GLU A 28 -21.01 -29.93 -22.11
CA GLU A 28 -22.21 -29.09 -22.13
C GLU A 28 -22.25 -28.16 -20.91
N GLU A 29 -22.54 -26.89 -21.15
CA GLU A 29 -22.72 -25.88 -20.11
C GLU A 29 -24.13 -26.00 -19.48
N PRO A 30 -24.24 -26.02 -18.14
CA PRO A 30 -25.53 -25.93 -17.48
C PRO A 30 -26.09 -24.50 -17.56
N LYS A 31 -27.34 -24.41 -18.01
CA LYS A 31 -28.16 -23.19 -18.12
C LYS A 31 -28.33 -22.52 -16.74
N PRO A 32 -28.10 -21.20 -16.60
CA PRO A 32 -28.30 -20.50 -15.34
C PRO A 32 -29.79 -20.40 -15.01
N GLU A 33 -30.20 -20.99 -13.89
CA GLU A 33 -31.50 -20.70 -13.27
C GLU A 33 -31.51 -19.26 -12.77
N THR A 34 -32.47 -18.49 -13.27
CA THR A 34 -32.72 -17.11 -12.88
C THR A 34 -33.61 -17.12 -11.65
N THR A 35 -33.00 -16.95 -10.48
CA THR A 35 -33.74 -16.67 -9.24
C THR A 35 -34.11 -15.18 -9.21
N PRO A 36 -35.39 -14.81 -9.03
CA PRO A 36 -35.79 -13.41 -8.90
C PRO A 36 -35.25 -12.80 -7.60
N PRO A 37 -34.87 -11.50 -7.61
CA PRO A 37 -34.39 -10.82 -6.40
C PRO A 37 -35.53 -10.68 -5.37
N PRO A 38 -35.25 -10.84 -4.06
CA PRO A 38 -36.21 -10.50 -3.02
C PRO A 38 -36.49 -8.99 -3.02
N ALA A 39 -37.75 -8.66 -2.80
CA ALA A 39 -38.28 -7.31 -2.81
C ALA A 39 -37.58 -6.39 -1.79
N THR A 40 -37.34 -5.16 -2.24
CA THR A 40 -36.95 -4.00 -1.44
C THR A 40 -37.95 -3.73 -0.32
N GLU A 41 -37.49 -3.75 0.93
CA GLU A 41 -38.19 -3.14 2.05
C GLU A 41 -37.58 -1.77 2.33
N THR A 42 -38.33 -0.74 1.97
CA THR A 42 -38.02 0.67 2.23
C THR A 42 -38.42 1.00 3.66
N THR A 43 -37.43 1.12 4.56
CA THR A 43 -37.64 1.70 5.88
C THR A 43 -37.42 3.23 5.80
N PRO A 44 -38.43 4.06 6.15
CA PRO A 44 -38.27 5.51 6.18
C PRO A 44 -37.39 5.97 7.36
N PRO A 45 -36.71 7.13 7.23
CA PRO A 45 -35.82 7.65 8.25
C PRO A 45 -36.59 8.18 9.48
N PRO A 46 -36.06 8.03 10.71
CA PRO A 46 -36.50 8.86 11.82
C PRO A 46 -35.98 10.29 11.66
N ALA A 47 -36.91 11.21 11.84
CA ALA A 47 -36.72 12.65 11.86
C ALA A 47 -36.13 13.13 13.19
N GLU A 48 -35.69 14.39 13.16
CA GLU A 48 -35.41 15.30 14.29
C GLU A 48 -34.01 15.12 14.95
N ALA A 49 -33.26 16.15 15.34
CA ALA A 49 -33.62 17.54 15.58
C ALA A 49 -32.47 18.53 15.28
N ASP A 50 -32.93 19.72 14.91
CA ASP A 50 -32.30 21.03 15.03
C ASP A 50 -31.63 21.24 16.39
N THR A 51 -30.37 21.67 16.41
CA THR A 51 -29.91 22.65 17.41
C THR A 51 -28.81 23.50 16.80
N THR A 52 -29.23 24.72 16.47
CA THR A 52 -28.39 25.87 16.20
C THR A 52 -27.89 26.43 17.54
N GLU A 53 -26.60 26.74 17.70
CA GLU A 53 -26.16 28.05 18.23
C GLU A 53 -24.63 28.27 18.13
N PRO A 54 -24.19 29.54 18.02
CA PRO A 54 -22.83 29.94 17.62
C PRO A 54 -21.96 30.35 18.82
N VAL A 55 -20.65 30.33 18.62
CA VAL A 55 -19.72 31.15 19.42
C VAL A 55 -18.77 31.91 18.49
N ALA A 56 -18.93 33.24 18.51
CA ALA A 56 -17.90 34.25 18.27
C ALA A 56 -16.81 34.13 19.38
N GLU A 57 -15.62 34.71 19.38
CA GLU A 57 -15.03 35.95 18.87
C GLU A 57 -13.52 35.69 18.66
N ALA A 58 -12.93 36.24 17.59
CA ALA A 58 -11.87 37.27 17.63
C ALA A 58 -10.67 37.00 18.57
N ASP A 59 -9.46 36.92 18.00
CA ASP A 59 -8.40 37.81 18.46
C ASP A 59 -7.33 38.08 17.39
N THR A 60 -7.03 39.36 17.32
CA THR A 60 -5.99 40.15 16.67
C THR A 60 -4.57 39.56 16.63
N ALA A 61 -3.86 39.79 15.51
CA ALA A 61 -2.66 40.66 15.47
C ALA A 61 -1.83 40.45 14.18
N ALA A 62 -1.96 41.38 13.23
CA ALA A 62 -0.80 41.99 12.57
C ALA A 62 -0.25 43.08 13.54
N PRO A 63 0.94 43.71 13.37
CA PRO A 63 1.76 43.86 12.16
C PRO A 63 3.29 43.75 12.41
N VAL A 64 4.13 43.88 11.38
CA VAL A 64 5.06 45.02 11.20
C VAL A 64 5.92 44.83 9.94
N GLU A 65 5.90 45.87 9.10
CA GLU A 65 6.84 46.12 8.00
C GLU A 65 8.18 46.66 8.52
N ALA A 66 9.08 46.92 7.54
CA ALA A 66 10.32 47.71 7.56
C ALA A 66 11.59 46.84 7.68
N ASP A 67 12.69 47.09 6.97
CA ASP A 67 13.07 48.09 5.98
C ASP A 67 14.52 47.77 5.58
N SER A 68 14.90 48.15 4.35
CA SER A 68 16.26 48.45 3.87
C SER A 68 17.43 47.48 4.17
N ALA A 69 18.06 46.99 3.09
CA ALA A 69 19.31 47.60 2.60
C ALA A 69 19.90 46.80 1.43
N GLU A 70 20.01 47.45 0.28
CA GLU A 70 21.02 47.18 -0.74
C GLU A 70 22.35 47.77 -0.27
N PRO A 71 23.50 47.13 -0.55
CA PRO A 71 24.40 47.78 -1.50
C PRO A 71 25.11 46.83 -2.47
N ALA A 72 25.39 47.38 -3.65
CA ALA A 72 26.19 46.83 -4.73
C ALA A 72 27.68 46.65 -4.37
N ALA A 73 28.32 45.63 -4.96
CA ALA A 73 29.63 45.73 -5.62
C ALA A 73 30.03 44.38 -6.27
N ALA A 74 30.29 44.40 -7.58
CA ALA A 74 31.06 43.37 -8.28
C ALA A 74 32.57 43.58 -8.05
N PRO A 75 33.39 42.53 -8.16
CA PRO A 75 34.25 42.49 -9.36
C PRO A 75 34.48 41.08 -9.97
N ASP A 76 34.80 41.11 -11.27
CA ASP A 76 35.30 40.05 -12.14
C ASP A 76 36.44 39.18 -11.57
N ALA A 77 36.42 37.87 -11.85
CA ALA A 77 37.60 37.05 -12.16
C ALA A 77 37.23 35.63 -12.68
N GLU A 78 37.37 35.44 -14.00
CA GLU A 78 38.21 34.43 -14.68
C GLU A 78 38.12 32.90 -14.33
N ALA A 79 37.55 32.17 -15.30
CA ALA A 79 37.98 30.88 -15.88
C ALA A 79 38.20 29.59 -15.03
N ALA A 80 37.17 28.73 -15.09
CA ALA A 80 37.18 27.30 -15.48
C ALA A 80 38.32 26.34 -15.08
N ALA A 81 38.01 25.45 -14.13
CA ALA A 81 38.33 24.01 -14.17
C ALA A 81 37.39 23.20 -13.24
N ALA A 82 36.87 22.07 -13.73
CA ALA A 82 35.94 21.09 -13.12
C ALA A 82 36.53 20.36 -11.87
N PRO A 83 35.82 19.48 -11.10
CA PRO A 83 34.53 18.81 -11.38
C PRO A 83 33.55 18.64 -10.17
N GLU A 84 32.40 18.04 -10.48
CA GLU A 84 31.53 17.20 -9.61
C GLU A 84 30.65 17.86 -8.52
N SER A 85 29.38 17.94 -8.93
CA SER A 85 28.11 18.10 -8.21
C SER A 85 28.04 17.51 -6.79
N GLU A 86 27.60 18.40 -5.90
CA GLU A 86 26.73 18.23 -4.72
C GLU A 86 27.16 17.23 -3.65
N ALA A 87 27.73 17.66 -2.53
CA ALA A 87 27.10 18.51 -1.50
C ALA A 87 25.74 17.98 -1.03
N ALA A 88 25.79 17.30 0.11
CA ALA A 88 24.91 17.46 1.26
C ALA A 88 23.48 17.97 0.98
N ALA A 89 22.51 17.07 1.17
CA ALA A 89 21.15 17.48 1.48
C ALA A 89 20.50 16.53 2.52
N ALA A 90 20.12 17.17 3.62
CA ALA A 90 19.00 16.85 4.51
C ALA A 90 19.06 15.57 5.36
N ALA A 91 19.54 15.78 6.59
CA ALA A 91 18.94 15.19 7.76
C ALA A 91 17.47 15.66 7.89
N ASP A 92 16.53 14.74 7.78
CA ASP A 92 15.50 14.43 8.81
C ASP A 92 14.91 13.07 8.43
N ALA A 93 15.70 12.02 8.66
CA ALA A 93 15.17 10.66 8.67
C ALA A 93 14.47 10.48 10.02
N GLU A 94 13.26 11.04 10.12
CA GLU A 94 12.28 10.61 11.11
C GLU A 94 12.27 9.08 11.09
N ALA A 95 12.53 8.49 12.26
CA ALA A 95 12.86 7.08 12.39
C ALA A 95 11.88 6.24 11.57
N ALA A 96 12.39 5.64 10.49
CA ALA A 96 11.68 4.60 9.79
C ALA A 96 11.44 3.50 10.82
N ALA A 97 10.24 3.49 11.40
CA ALA A 97 9.77 2.38 12.21
C ALA A 97 10.04 1.13 11.37
N ALA A 98 10.82 0.20 11.90
CA ALA A 98 11.20 -0.99 11.17
C ALA A 98 9.92 -1.66 10.66
N MET A 99 9.77 -1.74 9.34
CA MET A 99 8.62 -2.42 8.76
C MET A 99 8.66 -3.89 9.22
N PRO A 100 7.51 -4.49 9.57
CA PRO A 100 7.46 -5.90 9.91
C PRO A 100 7.96 -6.74 8.72
N GLU A 101 8.43 -7.96 8.98
CA GLU A 101 8.92 -8.86 7.92
C GLU A 101 7.81 -9.24 6.92
N GLU A 102 6.54 -9.13 7.35
CA GLU A 102 5.35 -9.43 6.55
C GLU A 102 4.34 -8.27 6.67
N TYR A 103 3.89 -7.73 5.53
CA TYR A 103 2.89 -6.68 5.46
C TYR A 103 2.24 -6.62 4.08
N ILE A 104 1.10 -5.92 3.99
CA ILE A 104 0.48 -5.53 2.72
C ILE A 104 0.66 -4.02 2.56
N GLN A 105 1.42 -3.61 1.54
CA GLN A 105 1.72 -2.21 1.27
C GLN A 105 0.71 -1.57 0.33
N PHE A 106 0.46 -0.27 0.51
CA PHE A 106 -0.19 0.59 -0.45
C PHE A 106 0.60 1.88 -0.68
N HIS A 107 0.38 2.46 -1.85
CA HIS A 107 0.99 3.72 -2.26
C HIS A 107 -0.06 4.56 -2.99
N ILE A 108 -0.32 5.77 -2.51
CA ILE A 108 -1.40 6.63 -3.02
C ILE A 108 -0.84 8.00 -3.37
N MET A 109 -1.21 8.52 -4.54
CA MET A 109 -0.91 9.89 -4.96
C MET A 109 -2.00 10.84 -4.49
N HIS A 110 -1.59 11.99 -3.96
CA HIS A 110 -2.49 13.13 -3.85
C HIS A 110 -2.75 13.75 -5.23
N GLN A 111 -3.94 14.32 -5.42
CA GLN A 111 -4.26 15.06 -6.66
C GLN A 111 -3.35 16.29 -6.83
N ASP A 112 -2.98 16.93 -5.72
CA ASP A 112 -1.98 17.98 -5.69
C ASP A 112 -0.58 17.35 -5.57
N ALA A 113 0.15 17.33 -6.68
CA ALA A 113 1.48 16.74 -6.77
C ALA A 113 2.49 17.38 -5.80
N ALA A 114 2.27 18.62 -5.35
CA ALA A 114 3.14 19.29 -4.39
C ALA A 114 3.12 18.63 -3.00
N LYS A 115 2.06 17.86 -2.68
CA LYS A 115 1.94 17.15 -1.40
C LYS A 115 2.70 15.83 -1.36
N GLY A 116 3.20 15.37 -2.50
CA GLY A 116 3.89 14.08 -2.62
C GLY A 116 2.97 12.87 -2.45
N PRO A 117 3.53 11.65 -2.53
CA PRO A 117 2.80 10.43 -2.26
C PRO A 117 2.60 10.15 -0.77
N VAL A 118 1.66 9.25 -0.48
CA VAL A 118 1.49 8.63 0.84
C VAL A 118 1.75 7.13 0.70
N ASP A 119 2.78 6.69 1.42
CA ASP A 119 3.06 5.28 1.67
C ASP A 119 2.39 4.82 2.96
N GLY A 120 1.87 3.61 2.93
CA GLY A 120 1.38 2.94 4.13
C GLY A 120 1.29 1.45 3.96
N HIS A 121 0.98 0.76 5.04
CA HIS A 121 0.83 -0.68 5.06
C HIS A 121 -0.18 -1.14 6.11
N PHE A 122 -0.63 -2.38 5.98
CA PHE A 122 -1.37 -3.10 7.01
C PHE A 122 -0.43 -4.10 7.67
N GLU A 123 -0.30 -4.01 8.99
CA GLU A 123 0.57 -4.89 9.77
C GLU A 123 -0.07 -6.28 10.01
N THR A 124 -1.40 -6.38 9.95
CA THR A 124 -2.13 -7.62 10.27
C THR A 124 -3.04 -8.04 9.13
N PHE A 125 -2.86 -9.28 8.69
CA PHE A 125 -3.71 -9.95 7.70
C PHE A 125 -3.69 -11.47 7.92
N GLU A 126 -4.67 -12.16 7.35
CA GLU A 126 -4.79 -13.61 7.42
C GLU A 126 -5.03 -14.21 6.03
N LEU A 127 -4.21 -15.18 5.65
CA LEU A 127 -4.42 -15.96 4.43
C LEU A 127 -5.51 -17.02 4.68
N LYS A 128 -6.72 -16.75 4.17
CA LYS A 128 -7.88 -17.64 4.31
C LYS A 128 -7.80 -18.87 3.40
N ALA A 129 -7.24 -18.71 2.21
CA ALA A 129 -7.01 -19.80 1.27
C ALA A 129 -5.94 -19.40 0.26
N ALA A 130 -5.15 -20.37 -0.20
CA ALA A 130 -4.28 -20.21 -1.37
C ALA A 130 -4.24 -21.53 -2.17
N ASN A 131 -4.20 -21.39 -3.49
CA ASN A 131 -3.89 -22.49 -4.40
C ASN A 131 -2.80 -22.01 -5.36
N THR A 132 -1.78 -22.85 -5.54
CA THR A 132 -0.74 -22.64 -6.54
C THR A 132 -0.73 -23.85 -7.45
N ASP A 133 -1.26 -23.69 -8.66
CA ASP A 133 -1.23 -24.71 -9.70
C ASP A 133 -0.12 -24.32 -10.69
N LEU A 134 1.00 -25.04 -10.64
CA LEU A 134 2.16 -24.77 -11.50
C LEU A 134 1.98 -25.28 -12.93
N GLU A 135 1.03 -26.18 -13.16
CA GLU A 135 0.72 -26.71 -14.49
C GLU A 135 -0.33 -25.83 -15.20
N HIS A 136 -1.28 -25.28 -14.45
CA HIS A 136 -2.35 -24.39 -14.92
C HIS A 136 -2.43 -23.14 -14.03
N PRO A 137 -1.54 -22.14 -14.23
CA PRO A 137 -1.46 -20.95 -13.38
C PRO A 137 -2.74 -20.11 -13.35
N GLU A 138 -3.63 -20.25 -14.33
CA GLU A 138 -4.96 -19.67 -14.33
C GLU A 138 -5.86 -20.16 -13.19
N ASN A 139 -5.56 -21.32 -12.61
CA ASN A 139 -6.26 -21.87 -11.44
C ASN A 139 -5.67 -21.38 -10.11
N ALA A 140 -4.57 -20.62 -10.15
CA ALA A 140 -3.96 -20.07 -8.94
C ALA A 140 -4.89 -19.02 -8.32
N MET A 141 -5.01 -19.06 -6.99
CA MET A 141 -5.87 -18.13 -6.24
C MET A 141 -5.30 -17.85 -4.87
N ALA A 142 -5.64 -16.69 -4.31
CA ALA A 142 -5.46 -16.38 -2.90
C ALA A 142 -6.68 -15.63 -2.37
N LYS A 143 -7.07 -15.93 -1.14
CA LYS A 143 -8.08 -15.19 -0.37
C LYS A 143 -7.41 -14.69 0.90
N ILE A 144 -7.38 -13.37 1.06
CA ILE A 144 -6.74 -12.71 2.20
C ILE A 144 -7.79 -11.86 2.90
N ALA A 145 -7.84 -11.96 4.23
CA ALA A 145 -8.58 -11.03 5.07
C ALA A 145 -7.59 -10.04 5.69
N ILE A 146 -7.84 -8.75 5.56
CA ILE A 146 -6.97 -7.68 6.07
C ILE A 146 -7.66 -7.07 7.29
N ASP A 147 -6.92 -6.90 8.39
CA ASP A 147 -7.41 -6.14 9.53
C ASP A 147 -7.15 -4.65 9.28
N ILE A 148 -8.22 -3.89 9.01
CA ILE A 148 -8.11 -2.48 8.64
C ILE A 148 -7.63 -1.61 9.82
N SER A 149 -7.92 -2.02 11.06
CA SER A 149 -7.48 -1.32 12.26
C SER A 149 -5.95 -1.38 12.43
N SER A 150 -5.26 -2.24 11.67
CA SER A 150 -3.79 -2.37 11.61
C SER A 150 -3.11 -1.42 10.59
N ILE A 151 -3.84 -0.49 9.99
CA ILE A 151 -3.26 0.48 9.04
C ILE A 151 -2.20 1.38 9.71
N LYS A 152 -1.07 1.55 9.01
CA LYS A 152 0.06 2.40 9.40
C LYS A 152 0.61 3.18 8.22
N THR A 153 0.69 4.51 8.39
CA THR A 153 1.30 5.43 7.43
C THR A 153 2.49 6.20 8.02
N GLY A 154 2.88 5.87 9.25
CA GLY A 154 3.91 6.59 10.01
C GLY A 154 3.44 7.92 10.61
N VAL A 155 2.18 8.32 10.41
CA VAL A 155 1.63 9.58 10.94
C VAL A 155 0.36 9.26 11.73
N ASP A 156 0.46 9.25 13.07
CA ASP A 156 -0.63 8.80 13.96
C ASP A 156 -1.96 9.54 13.73
N LYS A 157 -1.91 10.84 13.45
CA LYS A 157 -3.12 11.63 13.15
C LYS A 157 -3.82 11.15 11.88
N ARG A 158 -3.04 10.78 10.86
CA ARG A 158 -3.57 10.26 9.60
C ARG A 158 -4.09 8.84 9.80
N ASP A 159 -3.36 8.00 10.53
CA ASP A 159 -3.78 6.63 10.86
C ASP A 159 -5.11 6.64 11.62
N GLY A 160 -5.29 7.56 12.58
CA GLY A 160 -6.56 7.74 13.30
C GLY A 160 -7.70 8.20 12.40
N HIS A 161 -7.43 9.11 11.45
CA HIS A 161 -8.44 9.56 10.50
C HIS A 161 -8.87 8.46 9.52
N LEU A 162 -7.94 7.63 9.05
CA LEU A 162 -8.24 6.52 8.14
C LEU A 162 -9.11 5.45 8.80
N LYS A 163 -9.01 5.26 10.12
CA LYS A 163 -9.85 4.30 10.86
C LYS A 163 -11.27 4.81 11.12
N SER A 164 -11.54 6.11 10.97
CA SER A 164 -12.87 6.66 11.26
C SER A 164 -13.92 6.27 10.21
N ALA A 165 -15.18 6.53 10.55
CA ALA A 165 -16.34 6.32 9.66
C ALA A 165 -16.30 7.14 8.36
N ASP A 166 -15.47 8.19 8.27
CA ASP A 166 -15.30 8.95 7.03
C ASP A 166 -14.49 8.18 5.98
N PHE A 167 -13.78 7.13 6.39
CA PHE A 167 -12.93 6.29 5.55
C PHE A 167 -13.32 4.82 5.69
N PHE A 168 -12.64 4.09 6.58
CA PHE A 168 -12.76 2.64 6.64
C PHE A 168 -13.74 2.11 7.69
N ASP A 169 -14.16 2.94 8.65
CA ASP A 169 -15.06 2.55 9.75
C ASP A 169 -14.59 1.27 10.48
N ALA A 170 -13.35 1.32 11.00
CA ALA A 170 -12.59 0.17 11.50
C ALA A 170 -12.28 0.22 13.00
#